data_AF-A0A6M1E646-F1
#
_entry.id   AF-A0A6M1E646-F1
#
_cell.length_a   1.000
_cell.length_b   1.000
_cell.length_c   1.000
_cell.angle_alpha   90.00
_cell.angle_beta   90.00
_cell.angle_gamma   90.00
#
_symmetry.space_group_name_H-M   'P 1'
#
loop_
_entity.id
_entity.type
_entity.pdbx_description
1 polymer ?
#
loop_
_entity_poly.entity_id
_entity_poly.type
_entity_poly.pdbx_seq_one_letter_code
_entity_poly.pdbx_strand_id
1 'polypeptide(L)'
;MKFLFITWDGPQTSYMEGLFMPIFQEVMQHNPTIAFHVMQFTWAGDKKIEEVRKAAKDMGIIYSTVPIVKKPIAAIGSMFSLFMGSKKIARYINEHGVDIVMPRSTFPAFMVNQIKHKSFKIIFDADGLPIEERVDFAGLKKRGVQYNWLKSIERKMLLQADAVITRSQKAIDVHVASIGERYRDKFAVVPNGRNSQRFIPDIAEREIARKELHVGDELLWVYAGSLGPQYCWEEMLQIFDLTLNMQPSKFLVLTGNVQFAEDRIPDYLKDYIIVKSVKFEHISFYLNAADAAFALRRPTYSMQGVAPIKLGEYLLMGLPTVASSGIGDTEEILKSFPECFIFNHGMEQEEQRVAVTDWIRQIRQMDKEDIREKALGFFSIEKAAECYLQVIRRTDSL
;
A
#
# COMPACT_ATOMS: atom_id res chain seq x y z
N MET A 1 19.09 -7.21 18.27
CA MET A 1 18.43 -8.08 17.28
C MET A 1 18.48 -7.43 15.91
N LYS A 2 19.02 -8.11 14.92
CA LYS A 2 19.21 -7.60 13.55
C LYS A 2 18.23 -8.26 12.59
N PHE A 3 17.46 -7.43 11.90
CA PHE A 3 16.50 -7.84 10.88
C PHE A 3 17.08 -7.62 9.49
N LEU A 4 16.83 -8.55 8.58
CA LEU A 4 17.06 -8.37 7.14
C LEU A 4 15.74 -8.40 6.40
N PHE A 5 15.23 -7.22 6.04
CA PHE A 5 14.07 -7.08 5.16
C PHE A 5 14.48 -7.19 3.69
N ILE A 6 13.87 -8.12 2.96
CA ILE A 6 14.22 -8.43 1.57
C ILE A 6 13.02 -8.16 0.69
N THR A 7 13.19 -7.29 -0.30
CA THR A 7 12.11 -6.89 -1.20
C THR A 7 12.52 -6.95 -2.67
N TRP A 8 11.52 -7.04 -3.55
CA TRP A 8 11.68 -7.06 -5.00
C TRP A 8 10.75 -6.00 -5.61
N ASP A 9 11.28 -4.83 -5.91
CA ASP A 9 10.46 -3.68 -6.34
C ASP A 9 11.06 -2.97 -7.56
N GLY A 10 10.17 -2.40 -8.37
CA GLY A 10 10.53 -1.56 -9.51
C GLY A 10 10.74 -0.08 -9.15
N PRO A 11 11.28 0.73 -10.08
CA PRO A 11 11.55 2.15 -9.86
C PRO A 11 10.29 3.03 -9.71
N GLN A 12 9.12 2.49 -10.06
CA GLN A 12 7.85 3.23 -10.06
C GLN A 12 7.20 3.29 -8.68
N THR A 13 7.71 2.57 -7.68
CA THR A 13 7.15 2.54 -6.33
C THR A 13 7.99 3.39 -5.37
N SER A 14 7.33 3.92 -4.34
CA SER A 14 7.96 4.63 -3.21
C SER A 14 7.76 3.89 -1.89
N TYR A 15 7.51 2.56 -1.93
CA TYR A 15 7.19 1.79 -0.74
C TYR A 15 8.31 1.75 0.28
N MET A 16 9.57 1.82 -0.14
CA MET A 16 10.69 1.78 0.82
C MET A 16 10.69 3.06 1.65
N GLU A 17 10.86 4.21 1.00
CA GLU A 17 11.00 5.52 1.63
C GLU A 17 9.68 6.07 2.18
N GLY A 18 8.54 5.62 1.65
CA GLY A 18 7.22 6.13 2.01
C GLY A 18 6.42 5.24 2.95
N LEU A 19 6.77 3.96 3.12
CA LEU A 19 6.00 3.02 3.93
C LEU A 19 6.87 2.18 4.87
N PHE A 20 7.72 1.30 4.32
CA PHE A 20 8.41 0.31 5.14
C PHE A 20 9.51 0.91 6.02
N MET A 21 10.40 1.73 5.47
CA MET A 21 11.50 2.33 6.23
C MET A 21 11.01 3.28 7.34
N PRO A 22 10.00 4.14 7.12
CA PRO A 22 9.39 4.91 8.21
C PRO A 22 8.84 4.04 9.35
N ILE A 23 8.15 2.92 9.03
CA ILE A 23 7.65 2.01 10.07
C ILE A 23 8.81 1.34 10.81
N PHE A 24 9.86 0.91 10.10
CA PHE A 24 11.04 0.32 10.74
C PHE A 24 11.77 1.31 11.65
N GLN A 25 11.86 2.58 11.24
CA GLN A 25 12.41 3.65 12.07
C GLN A 25 11.63 3.78 13.38
N GLU A 26 10.30 3.81 13.30
CA GLU A 26 9.44 3.87 14.48
C GLU A 26 9.66 2.65 15.39
N VAL A 27 9.71 1.43 14.83
CA VAL A 27 10.00 0.22 15.60
C VAL A 27 11.34 0.31 16.34
N MET A 28 12.39 0.84 15.70
CA MET A 28 13.70 1.04 16.33
C MET A 28 13.69 2.13 17.41
N GLN A 29 12.85 3.17 17.26
CA GLN A 29 12.70 4.21 18.28
C GLN A 29 12.01 3.66 19.54
N HIS A 30 10.98 2.82 19.38
CA HIS A 30 10.30 2.15 20.50
C HIS A 30 11.14 1.05 21.14
N ASN A 31 12.01 0.38 20.37
CA ASN A 31 12.94 -0.61 20.89
C ASN A 31 14.35 -0.45 20.29
N PRO A 32 15.25 0.31 20.95
CA PRO A 32 16.60 0.57 20.47
C PRO A 32 17.52 -0.65 20.34
N THR A 33 17.10 -1.83 20.83
CA THR A 33 17.86 -3.07 20.66
C THR A 33 17.65 -3.72 19.28
N ILE A 34 16.66 -3.23 18.52
CA ILE A 34 16.34 -3.69 17.16
C ILE A 34 17.10 -2.84 16.15
N ALA A 35 17.64 -3.49 15.12
CA ALA A 35 18.25 -2.83 13.97
C ALA A 35 17.72 -3.44 12.66
N PHE A 36 17.32 -2.59 11.70
CA PHE A 36 16.86 -3.03 10.38
C PHE A 36 17.93 -2.85 9.31
N HIS A 37 18.13 -3.91 8.54
CA HIS A 37 18.84 -3.93 7.28
C HIS A 37 17.82 -4.16 6.17
N VAL A 38 17.95 -3.45 5.05
CA VAL A 38 17.10 -3.61 3.87
C VAL A 38 17.96 -4.07 2.69
N MET A 39 17.60 -5.18 2.07
CA MET A 39 18.16 -5.64 0.82
C MET A 39 17.11 -5.57 -0.30
N GLN A 40 17.21 -4.54 -1.14
CA GLN A 40 16.29 -4.32 -2.24
C GLN A 40 16.83 -4.89 -3.55
N PHE A 41 16.07 -5.82 -4.13
CA PHE A 41 16.26 -6.27 -5.50
C PHE A 41 15.49 -5.31 -6.44
N THR A 42 16.20 -4.63 -7.34
CA THR A 42 15.58 -3.62 -8.23
C THR A 42 16.26 -3.50 -9.59
N TRP A 43 15.54 -2.92 -10.56
CA TRP A 43 16.06 -2.47 -11.85
C TRP A 43 16.00 -0.94 -11.99
N ALA A 44 15.92 -0.23 -10.88
CA ALA A 44 15.98 1.23 -10.84
C ALA A 44 17.35 1.75 -11.30
N GLY A 45 17.36 2.96 -11.86
CA GLY A 45 18.60 3.66 -12.19
C GLY A 45 19.28 4.26 -10.96
N ASP A 46 20.55 4.63 -11.11
CA ASP A 46 21.42 5.07 -10.00
C ASP A 46 20.84 6.24 -9.19
N LYS A 47 20.20 7.22 -9.87
CA LYS A 47 19.57 8.35 -9.21
C LYS A 47 18.51 7.91 -8.19
N LYS A 48 17.61 7.01 -8.58
CA LYS A 48 16.55 6.51 -7.69
C LYS A 48 17.13 5.68 -6.56
N ILE A 49 18.16 4.89 -6.84
CA ILE A 49 18.87 4.11 -5.81
C ILE A 49 19.51 5.04 -4.77
N GLU A 50 20.13 6.13 -5.20
CA GLU A 50 20.74 7.11 -4.29
C GLU A 50 19.70 7.85 -3.44
N GLU A 51 18.55 8.20 -4.02
CA GLU A 51 17.41 8.78 -3.27
C GLU A 51 16.94 7.84 -2.15
N VAL A 52 16.75 6.55 -2.45
CA VAL A 52 16.34 5.55 -1.44
C VAL A 52 17.44 5.31 -0.41
N ARG A 53 18.71 5.25 -0.84
CA ARG A 53 19.86 5.10 0.06
C ARG A 53 19.98 6.26 1.04
N LYS A 54 19.79 7.49 0.56
CA LYS A 54 19.78 8.68 1.41
C LYS A 54 18.65 8.60 2.45
N ALA A 55 17.42 8.30 2.01
CA ALA A 55 16.29 8.13 2.92
C ALA A 55 16.55 7.05 3.99
N ALA A 56 17.12 5.91 3.59
CA ALA A 56 17.49 4.85 4.53
C ALA A 56 18.53 5.31 5.56
N LYS A 57 19.56 6.04 5.11
CA LYS A 57 20.61 6.59 5.98
C LYS A 57 20.02 7.57 7.00
N ASP A 58 19.13 8.46 6.56
CA ASP A 58 18.48 9.45 7.43
C ASP A 58 17.58 8.77 8.50
N MET A 59 17.11 7.54 8.22
CA MET A 59 16.33 6.71 9.14
C MET A 59 17.18 5.72 9.97
N GLY A 60 18.51 5.73 9.84
CA GLY A 60 19.40 4.80 10.54
C GLY A 60 19.34 3.35 10.04
N ILE A 61 18.86 3.13 8.81
CA ILE A 61 18.66 1.80 8.22
C ILE A 61 19.82 1.47 7.29
N ILE A 62 20.39 0.27 7.45
CA ILE A 62 21.47 -0.21 6.57
C ILE A 62 20.85 -0.71 5.26
N TYR A 63 21.09 0.00 4.16
CA TYR A 63 20.47 -0.29 2.87
C TYR A 63 21.46 -0.86 1.85
N SER A 64 21.09 -1.99 1.26
CA SER A 64 21.85 -2.71 0.22
C SER A 64 20.98 -2.90 -1.02
N THR A 65 21.58 -2.69 -2.19
CA THR A 65 20.91 -2.92 -3.48
C THR A 65 21.47 -4.11 -4.21
N VAL A 66 20.58 -4.90 -4.80
CA VAL A 66 20.94 -5.99 -5.71
C VAL A 66 20.28 -5.74 -7.08
N PRO A 67 21.06 -5.55 -8.15
CA PRO A 67 20.48 -5.31 -9.47
C PRO A 67 19.76 -6.57 -9.99
N ILE A 68 18.58 -6.37 -10.58
CA ILE A 68 17.82 -7.39 -11.30
C ILE A 68 18.20 -7.33 -12.79
N VAL A 69 18.74 -8.43 -13.31
CA VAL A 69 19.05 -8.57 -14.73
C VAL A 69 17.75 -8.83 -15.49
N LYS A 70 17.45 -8.01 -16.51
CA LYS A 70 16.27 -8.19 -17.39
C LYS A 70 16.62 -8.59 -18.83
N LYS A 71 17.90 -8.77 -19.14
CA LYS A 71 18.39 -9.15 -20.48
C LYS A 71 18.88 -10.60 -20.48
N PRO A 72 18.92 -11.30 -21.64
CA PRO A 72 18.35 -10.89 -22.94
C PRO A 72 16.82 -10.98 -22.98
N ILE A 73 16.23 -11.85 -22.16
CA ILE A 73 14.77 -12.00 -21.99
C ILE A 73 14.44 -11.76 -20.53
N ALA A 74 13.45 -10.91 -20.24
CA ALA A 74 13.12 -10.46 -18.89
C ALA A 74 12.86 -11.61 -17.91
N ALA A 75 12.17 -12.67 -18.34
CA ALA A 75 11.90 -13.84 -17.53
C ALA A 75 13.19 -14.60 -17.17
N ILE A 76 14.07 -14.86 -18.15
CA ILE A 76 15.32 -15.60 -17.96
C ILE A 76 16.27 -14.81 -17.05
N GLY A 77 16.44 -13.51 -17.32
CA GLY A 77 17.26 -12.63 -16.48
C GLY A 77 16.75 -12.57 -15.03
N SER A 78 15.43 -12.52 -14.84
CA SER A 78 14.83 -12.52 -13.51
C SER A 78 15.10 -13.84 -12.78
N MET A 79 15.00 -14.99 -13.46
CA MET A 79 15.34 -16.29 -12.89
C MET A 79 16.81 -16.37 -12.48
N PHE A 80 17.74 -15.91 -13.32
CA PHE A 80 19.15 -15.82 -12.97
C PHE A 80 19.38 -14.96 -11.71
N SER A 81 18.68 -13.83 -11.63
CA SER A 81 18.75 -12.92 -10.47
C SER A 81 18.23 -13.58 -9.19
N LEU A 82 17.20 -14.44 -9.27
CA LEU A 82 16.69 -15.19 -8.12
C LEU A 82 17.74 -16.17 -7.58
N PHE A 83 18.38 -16.97 -8.45
CA PHE A 83 19.38 -17.96 -8.01
C PHE A 83 20.64 -17.30 -7.44
N MET A 84 21.12 -16.24 -8.08
CA MET A 84 22.25 -15.47 -7.57
C MET A 84 21.89 -14.70 -6.28
N GLY A 85 20.64 -14.23 -6.20
CA GLY A 85 20.09 -13.55 -5.04
C GLY A 85 20.11 -14.41 -3.78
N SER A 86 19.73 -15.69 -3.88
CA SER A 86 19.81 -16.63 -2.74
C SER A 86 21.21 -16.71 -2.14
N LYS A 87 22.26 -16.78 -2.97
CA LYS A 87 23.66 -16.82 -2.48
C LYS A 87 24.08 -15.50 -1.82
N LYS A 88 23.66 -14.37 -2.39
CA LYS A 88 23.93 -13.04 -1.82
C LYS A 88 23.25 -12.85 -0.46
N ILE A 89 21.99 -13.25 -0.34
CA ILE A 89 21.23 -13.19 0.91
C ILE A 89 21.91 -14.06 1.98
N ALA A 90 22.23 -15.32 1.66
CA ALA A 90 22.89 -16.22 2.61
C ALA A 90 24.25 -15.68 3.08
N ARG A 91 25.06 -15.14 2.17
CA ARG A 91 26.34 -14.49 2.51
C ARG A 91 26.12 -13.30 3.45
N TYR A 92 25.19 -12.42 3.10
CA TYR A 92 24.89 -11.22 3.87
C TYR A 92 24.45 -11.55 5.30
N ILE A 93 23.56 -12.54 5.46
CA ILE A 93 23.09 -13.04 6.76
C ILE A 93 24.26 -13.43 7.65
N ASN A 94 25.21 -14.21 7.10
CA ASN A 94 26.37 -14.68 7.86
C ASN A 94 27.34 -13.53 8.19
N GLU A 95 27.62 -12.65 7.25
CA GLU A 95 28.56 -11.52 7.42
C GLU A 95 28.06 -10.50 8.46
N HIS A 96 26.75 -10.29 8.55
CA HIS A 96 26.17 -9.26 9.42
C HIS A 96 25.59 -9.82 10.73
N GLY A 97 25.55 -11.15 10.87
CA GLY A 97 24.93 -11.83 12.02
C GLY A 97 23.44 -11.50 12.13
N VAL A 98 22.69 -11.73 11.05
CA VAL A 98 21.25 -11.46 11.01
C VAL A 98 20.49 -12.50 11.84
N ASP A 99 19.65 -12.03 12.77
CA ASP A 99 18.84 -12.86 13.67
C ASP A 99 17.50 -13.24 13.02
N ILE A 100 16.88 -12.29 12.30
CA ILE A 100 15.56 -12.45 11.69
C ILE A 100 15.59 -12.03 10.22
N VAL A 101 15.11 -12.92 9.34
CA VAL A 101 14.98 -12.65 7.91
C VAL A 101 13.52 -12.42 7.55
N MET A 102 13.25 -11.31 6.88
CA MET A 102 11.92 -10.86 6.50
C MET A 102 11.78 -10.78 4.98
N PRO A 103 11.52 -11.90 4.29
CA PRO A 103 11.20 -11.85 2.87
C PRO A 103 9.80 -11.27 2.68
N ARG A 104 9.67 -10.25 1.81
CA ARG A 104 8.38 -9.72 1.38
C ARG A 104 7.93 -10.34 0.05
N SER A 105 6.71 -10.85 -0.01
CA SER A 105 6.10 -11.41 -1.23
C SER A 105 6.86 -12.65 -1.79
N THR A 106 6.46 -13.11 -2.98
CA THR A 106 6.80 -14.46 -3.47
C THR A 106 8.27 -14.64 -3.88
N PHE A 107 8.90 -13.63 -4.48
CA PHE A 107 10.27 -13.77 -5.01
C PHE A 107 11.36 -13.73 -3.93
N PRO A 108 11.36 -12.78 -2.97
CA PRO A 108 12.16 -12.90 -1.76
C PRO A 108 11.93 -14.21 -1.01
N ALA A 109 10.67 -14.67 -0.91
CA ALA A 109 10.36 -15.96 -0.30
C ALA A 109 11.02 -17.14 -1.05
N PHE A 110 10.99 -17.14 -2.38
CA PHE A 110 11.71 -18.13 -3.19
C PHE A 110 13.20 -18.15 -2.84
N MET A 111 13.83 -16.97 -2.78
CA MET A 111 15.27 -16.88 -2.56
C MET A 111 15.67 -17.39 -1.17
N VAL A 112 14.91 -17.04 -0.12
CA VAL A 112 15.12 -17.52 1.25
C VAL A 112 14.84 -19.02 1.37
N ASN A 113 13.87 -19.55 0.63
CA ASN A 113 13.56 -20.98 0.57
C ASN A 113 14.71 -21.86 0.01
N GLN A 114 15.70 -21.27 -0.67
CA GLN A 114 16.88 -21.99 -1.17
C GLN A 114 18.02 -22.07 -0.14
N ILE A 115 17.93 -21.32 0.96
CA ILE A 115 18.96 -21.31 2.01
C ILE A 115 18.77 -22.57 2.86
N LYS A 116 19.75 -23.48 2.81
CA LYS A 116 19.67 -24.82 3.43
C LYS A 116 19.85 -24.78 4.95
N HIS A 117 20.83 -24.02 5.43
CA HIS A 117 21.12 -23.89 6.86
C HIS A 117 20.59 -22.55 7.34
N LYS A 118 19.51 -22.60 8.13
CA LYS A 118 18.84 -21.42 8.67
C LYS A 118 19.19 -21.32 10.15
N SER A 119 20.11 -20.42 10.47
CA SER A 119 20.46 -20.03 11.84
C SER A 119 19.65 -18.82 12.32
N PHE A 120 18.63 -18.43 11.57
CA PHE A 120 17.82 -17.23 11.75
C PHE A 120 16.34 -17.60 11.78
N LYS A 121 15.53 -16.80 12.49
CA LYS A 121 14.07 -16.89 12.45
C LYS A 121 13.54 -16.18 11.20
N ILE A 122 12.33 -16.54 10.78
CA ILE A 122 11.67 -16.00 9.59
C ILE A 122 10.34 -15.37 9.97
N ILE A 123 10.22 -14.07 9.68
CA ILE A 123 8.93 -13.38 9.66
C ILE A 123 8.57 -13.11 8.20
N PHE A 124 7.66 -13.90 7.64
CA PHE A 124 7.27 -13.75 6.24
C PHE A 124 6.25 -12.62 6.08
N ASP A 125 6.60 -11.58 5.33
CA ASP A 125 5.66 -10.53 4.95
C ASP A 125 4.95 -10.95 3.66
N ALA A 126 3.75 -11.51 3.78
CA ALA A 126 3.01 -12.08 2.66
C ALA A 126 2.51 -11.02 1.66
N ASP A 127 2.48 -9.74 2.07
CA ASP A 127 2.05 -8.62 1.23
C ASP A 127 0.65 -8.82 0.61
N GLY A 128 -0.27 -9.38 1.39
CA GLY A 128 -1.64 -9.67 0.94
C GLY A 128 -1.72 -10.96 0.11
N LEU A 129 -2.19 -10.84 -1.14
CA LEU A 129 -2.41 -11.95 -2.09
C LEU A 129 -1.76 -11.66 -3.46
N PRO A 130 -0.43 -11.44 -3.53
CA PRO A 130 0.24 -10.94 -4.74
C PRO A 130 0.17 -11.89 -5.94
N ILE A 131 0.05 -13.21 -5.70
CA ILE A 131 -0.11 -14.21 -6.77
C ILE A 131 -1.49 -14.09 -7.41
N GLU A 132 -2.52 -13.91 -6.59
CA GLU A 132 -3.91 -13.74 -7.06
C GLU A 132 -4.07 -12.39 -7.77
N GLU A 133 -3.37 -11.34 -7.32
CA GLU A 133 -3.39 -10.03 -8.00
C GLU A 133 -2.88 -10.14 -9.44
N ARG A 134 -1.89 -11.00 -9.68
CA ARG A 134 -1.40 -11.29 -11.04
C ARG A 134 -2.42 -12.07 -11.86
N VAL A 135 -3.27 -12.89 -11.23
CA VAL A 135 -4.38 -13.57 -11.91
C VAL A 135 -5.42 -12.54 -12.34
N ASP A 136 -5.80 -11.65 -11.43
CA ASP A 136 -6.87 -10.68 -11.67
C ASP A 136 -6.46 -9.58 -12.66
N PHE A 137 -5.22 -9.08 -12.61
CA PHE A 137 -4.83 -7.86 -13.35
C PHE A 137 -3.63 -8.00 -14.30
N ALA A 138 -2.89 -9.12 -14.24
CA ALA A 138 -1.68 -9.31 -15.06
C ALA A 138 -1.74 -10.55 -15.98
N GLY A 139 -2.89 -11.20 -16.10
CA GLY A 139 -3.13 -12.32 -17.02
C GLY A 139 -2.48 -13.65 -16.62
N LEU A 140 -2.09 -13.82 -15.35
CA LEU A 140 -1.60 -15.11 -14.86
C LEU A 140 -2.72 -16.16 -14.91
N LYS A 141 -2.53 -17.24 -15.66
CA LYS A 141 -3.53 -18.31 -15.75
C LYS A 141 -3.60 -19.10 -14.45
N LYS A 142 -4.77 -19.08 -13.80
CA LYS A 142 -5.07 -19.89 -12.61
C LYS A 142 -4.83 -21.37 -12.93
N ARG A 143 -4.20 -22.10 -12.00
CA ARG A 143 -3.80 -23.52 -12.14
C ARG A 143 -2.78 -23.83 -13.26
N GLY A 144 -2.23 -22.82 -13.94
CA GLY A 144 -1.12 -23.01 -14.88
C GLY A 144 0.21 -23.34 -14.17
N VAL A 145 1.22 -23.77 -14.94
CA VAL A 145 2.53 -24.17 -14.40
C VAL A 145 3.17 -23.04 -13.58
N GLN A 146 3.17 -21.81 -14.09
CA GLN A 146 3.70 -20.65 -13.38
C GLN A 146 2.93 -20.36 -12.09
N TYR A 147 1.60 -20.43 -12.13
CA TYR A 147 0.76 -20.23 -10.94
C TYR A 147 1.06 -21.29 -9.87
N ASN A 148 1.09 -22.57 -10.24
CA ASN A 148 1.36 -23.66 -9.30
C ASN A 148 2.77 -23.57 -8.71
N TRP A 149 3.76 -23.12 -9.49
CA TRP A 149 5.11 -22.86 -9.00
C TRP A 149 5.14 -21.70 -7.99
N LEU A 150 4.48 -20.57 -8.26
CA LEU A 150 4.39 -19.45 -7.32
C LEU A 150 3.67 -19.86 -6.02
N LYS A 151 2.56 -20.60 -6.13
CA LYS A 151 1.83 -21.11 -4.96
C LYS A 151 2.64 -22.12 -4.15
N SER A 152 3.49 -22.93 -4.79
CA SER A 152 4.35 -23.87 -4.06
C SER A 152 5.45 -23.15 -3.27
N ILE A 153 5.99 -22.05 -3.82
CA ILE A 153 6.93 -21.15 -3.12
C ILE A 153 6.27 -20.54 -1.89
N GLU A 154 5.10 -19.93 -2.09
CA GLU A 154 4.33 -19.29 -1.01
C GLU A 154 3.97 -20.31 0.06
N ARG A 155 3.41 -21.46 -0.31
CA ARG A 155 3.09 -22.56 0.62
C ARG A 155 4.31 -23.00 1.43
N LYS A 156 5.46 -23.20 0.78
CA LYS A 156 6.68 -23.60 1.47
C LYS A 156 7.11 -22.54 2.49
N MET A 157 7.06 -21.27 2.11
CA MET A 157 7.41 -20.18 3.03
C MET A 157 6.43 -20.08 4.19
N LEU A 158 5.13 -20.12 3.89
CA LEU A 158 4.07 -20.13 4.89
C LEU A 158 4.22 -21.29 5.88
N LEU A 159 4.66 -22.47 5.46
CA LEU A 159 4.90 -23.60 6.37
C LEU A 159 6.14 -23.40 7.24
N GLN A 160 7.18 -22.74 6.72
CA GLN A 160 8.49 -22.60 7.38
C GLN A 160 8.65 -21.33 8.23
N ALA A 161 7.84 -20.30 8.01
CA ALA A 161 7.93 -19.06 8.75
C ALA A 161 7.50 -19.23 10.20
N ASP A 162 8.25 -18.59 11.12
CA ASP A 162 7.97 -18.52 12.55
C ASP A 162 6.82 -17.55 12.84
N ALA A 163 6.70 -16.48 12.03
CA ALA A 163 5.51 -15.64 11.98
C ALA A 163 5.20 -15.20 10.54
N VAL A 164 3.95 -14.84 10.29
CA VAL A 164 3.48 -14.34 8.99
C VAL A 164 2.72 -13.04 9.19
N ILE A 165 3.11 -12.02 8.44
CA ILE A 165 2.44 -10.72 8.41
C ILE A 165 1.56 -10.65 7.16
N THR A 166 0.32 -10.21 7.33
CA THR A 166 -0.61 -9.90 6.23
C THR A 166 -1.16 -8.47 6.39
N ARG A 167 -1.97 -8.03 5.41
CA ARG A 167 -2.62 -6.71 5.41
C ARG A 167 -4.11 -6.74 5.75
N SER A 168 -4.64 -7.92 6.04
CA SER A 168 -6.06 -8.10 6.32
C SER A 168 -6.32 -9.46 6.98
N GLN A 169 -7.38 -9.55 7.77
CA GLN A 169 -7.86 -10.81 8.33
C GLN A 169 -8.26 -11.80 7.23
N LYS A 170 -8.90 -11.31 6.16
CA LYS A 170 -9.27 -12.14 5.00
C LYS A 170 -8.07 -12.82 4.33
N ALA A 171 -6.94 -12.12 4.18
CA ALA A 171 -5.70 -12.74 3.71
C ALA A 171 -5.19 -13.85 4.63
N ILE A 172 -5.34 -13.71 5.95
CA ILE A 172 -4.99 -14.77 6.91
C ILE A 172 -5.86 -15.99 6.61
N ASP A 173 -7.17 -15.82 6.47
CA ASP A 173 -8.09 -16.93 6.19
C ASP A 173 -7.75 -17.65 4.89
N VAL A 174 -7.41 -16.92 3.82
CA VAL A 174 -6.98 -17.50 2.55
C VAL A 174 -5.67 -18.29 2.70
N HIS A 175 -4.68 -17.76 3.40
CA HIS A 175 -3.41 -18.45 3.61
C HIS A 175 -3.57 -19.66 4.52
N VAL A 176 -4.34 -19.54 5.59
CA VAL A 176 -4.66 -20.63 6.54
C VAL A 176 -5.43 -21.75 5.85
N ALA A 177 -6.43 -21.43 5.02
CA ALA A 177 -7.14 -22.43 4.23
C ALA A 177 -6.18 -23.23 3.32
N SER A 178 -5.05 -22.64 2.93
CA SER A 178 -4.05 -23.35 2.14
C SER A 178 -3.18 -24.29 2.98
N ILE A 179 -2.75 -23.91 4.19
CA ILE A 179 -1.78 -24.68 5.00
C ILE A 179 -2.35 -25.44 6.20
N GLY A 180 -3.60 -25.15 6.59
CA GLY A 180 -4.33 -25.76 7.71
C GLY A 180 -4.44 -24.84 8.94
N GLU A 181 -5.57 -24.97 9.65
CA GLU A 181 -5.97 -24.13 10.80
C GLU A 181 -4.97 -24.13 11.96
N ARG A 182 -4.24 -25.24 12.16
CA ARG A 182 -3.18 -25.36 13.18
C ARG A 182 -2.05 -24.34 13.06
N TYR A 183 -1.95 -23.63 11.94
CA TYR A 183 -0.94 -22.59 11.72
C TYR A 183 -1.47 -21.18 11.92
N ARG A 184 -2.75 -20.96 12.30
CA ARG A 184 -3.34 -19.63 12.40
C ARG A 184 -2.59 -18.70 13.37
N ASP A 185 -2.14 -19.23 14.50
CA ASP A 185 -1.60 -18.42 15.61
C ASP A 185 -0.33 -17.64 15.27
N LYS A 186 0.37 -18.03 14.20
CA LYS A 186 1.57 -17.31 13.73
C LYS A 186 1.26 -16.14 12.80
N PHE A 187 0.01 -15.99 12.37
CA PHE A 187 -0.39 -14.89 11.50
C PHE A 187 -0.74 -13.65 12.32
N ALA A 188 -0.43 -12.49 11.77
CA ALA A 188 -0.86 -11.21 12.30
C ALA A 188 -1.15 -10.23 11.16
N VAL A 189 -2.17 -9.39 11.37
CA VAL A 189 -2.42 -8.24 10.51
C VAL A 189 -1.52 -7.10 10.96
N VAL A 190 -0.76 -6.52 10.02
CA VAL A 190 0.00 -5.29 10.26
C VAL A 190 -0.48 -4.22 9.26
N PRO A 191 -1.01 -3.09 9.74
CA PRO A 191 -1.55 -2.05 8.87
C PRO A 191 -0.44 -1.34 8.09
N ASN A 192 -0.84 -0.69 6.99
CA ASN A 192 0.03 0.20 6.23
C ASN A 192 0.08 1.58 6.90
N GLY A 193 0.79 1.68 8.02
CA GLY A 193 0.90 2.91 8.81
C GLY A 193 1.53 4.09 8.06
N ARG A 194 1.07 5.30 8.37
CA ARG A 194 1.44 6.57 7.73
C ARG A 194 1.85 7.62 8.75
N ASN A 195 2.82 8.44 8.36
CA ASN A 195 3.32 9.51 9.22
C ASN A 195 2.22 10.55 9.45
N SER A 196 1.64 10.53 10.64
CA SER A 196 0.53 11.39 11.06
C SER A 196 0.93 12.88 11.14
N GLN A 197 2.22 13.18 11.29
CA GLN A 197 2.76 14.55 11.28
C GLN A 197 2.97 15.08 9.87
N ARG A 198 3.07 14.20 8.87
CA ARG A 198 3.13 14.58 7.46
C ARG A 198 1.75 14.71 6.84
N PHE A 199 0.86 13.78 7.16
CA PHE A 199 -0.53 13.81 6.72
C PHE A 199 -1.34 14.47 7.83
N ILE A 200 -1.27 15.79 7.90
CA ILE A 200 -1.95 16.62 8.90
C ILE A 200 -2.74 17.73 8.18
N PRO A 201 -4.01 17.96 8.56
CA PRO A 201 -4.76 19.12 8.12
C PRO A 201 -4.06 20.42 8.53
N ASP A 202 -3.88 21.32 7.57
CA ASP A 202 -3.29 22.64 7.77
C ASP A 202 -4.09 23.67 6.96
N ILE A 203 -4.68 24.65 7.67
CA ILE A 203 -5.54 25.68 7.07
C ILE A 203 -4.73 26.61 6.16
N ALA A 204 -3.50 26.95 6.54
CA ALA A 204 -2.64 27.82 5.72
C ALA A 204 -2.19 27.10 4.45
N GLU A 205 -1.78 25.83 4.55
CA GLU A 205 -1.46 25.03 3.36
C GLU A 205 -2.67 24.87 2.45
N ARG A 206 -3.86 24.66 3.03
CA ARG A 206 -5.11 24.58 2.26
C ARG A 206 -5.34 25.83 1.42
N GLU A 207 -5.23 27.02 2.00
CA GLU A 207 -5.42 28.28 1.28
C GLU A 207 -4.40 28.44 0.14
N ILE A 208 -3.13 28.14 0.42
CA ILE A 208 -2.04 28.22 -0.58
C ILE A 208 -2.29 27.21 -1.72
N ALA A 209 -2.60 25.96 -1.38
CA ALA A 209 -2.82 24.90 -2.36
C ALA A 209 -4.06 25.17 -3.22
N ARG A 210 -5.18 25.64 -2.64
CA ARG A 210 -6.38 26.02 -3.41
C ARG A 210 -6.09 27.19 -4.36
N LYS A 211 -5.31 28.19 -3.91
CA LYS A 211 -4.88 29.30 -4.77
C LYS A 211 -4.00 28.81 -5.94
N GLU A 212 -3.06 27.90 -5.69
CA GLU A 212 -2.21 27.31 -6.74
C GLU A 212 -3.02 26.49 -7.74
N LEU A 213 -4.07 25.82 -7.28
CA LEU A 213 -4.97 25.02 -8.12
C LEU A 213 -6.06 25.84 -8.81
N HIS A 214 -6.15 27.14 -8.54
CA HIS A 214 -7.23 28.02 -9.01
C HIS A 214 -8.63 27.52 -8.60
N VAL A 215 -8.75 27.02 -7.37
CA VAL A 215 -10.02 26.57 -6.78
C VAL A 215 -10.46 27.59 -5.74
N GLY A 216 -11.66 28.15 -5.92
CA GLY A 216 -12.30 29.11 -5.02
C GLY A 216 -13.06 28.41 -3.89
N ASP A 217 -14.39 28.56 -3.85
CA ASP A 217 -15.27 27.92 -2.86
C ASP A 217 -15.82 26.56 -3.33
N GLU A 218 -15.50 26.11 -4.55
CA GLU A 218 -15.99 24.85 -5.12
C GLU A 218 -15.64 23.65 -4.25
N LEU A 219 -16.49 22.62 -4.26
CA LEU A 219 -16.15 21.36 -3.60
C LEU A 219 -14.99 20.71 -4.36
N LEU A 220 -13.87 20.42 -3.69
CA LEU A 220 -12.72 19.78 -4.32
C LEU A 220 -12.62 18.30 -3.99
N TRP A 221 -12.86 17.44 -4.97
CA TRP A 221 -12.56 16.01 -4.88
C TRP A 221 -11.07 15.76 -5.11
N VAL A 222 -10.52 14.70 -4.51
CA VAL A 222 -9.14 14.27 -4.75
C VAL A 222 -8.99 12.76 -4.96
N TYR A 223 -8.10 12.40 -5.89
CA TYR A 223 -7.56 11.05 -6.04
C TYR A 223 -6.04 11.13 -6.18
N ALA A 224 -5.29 10.48 -5.28
CA ALA A 224 -3.83 10.53 -5.27
C ALA A 224 -3.19 9.17 -5.51
N GLY A 225 -2.81 8.85 -6.75
CA GLY A 225 -1.80 7.85 -7.11
C GLY A 225 -2.06 7.21 -8.48
N SER A 226 -1.56 5.99 -8.68
CA SER A 226 -1.59 5.33 -10.01
C SER A 226 -3.00 5.11 -10.54
N LEU A 227 -3.16 5.16 -11.86
CA LEU A 227 -4.38 4.79 -12.57
C LEU A 227 -4.19 3.47 -13.32
N GLY A 228 -5.28 2.73 -13.50
CA GLY A 228 -5.27 1.40 -14.10
C GLY A 228 -6.58 0.65 -13.86
N PRO A 229 -6.70 -0.59 -14.38
CA PRO A 229 -7.96 -1.34 -14.39
C PRO A 229 -8.60 -1.57 -13.02
N GLN A 230 -7.79 -1.57 -11.97
CA GLN A 230 -8.23 -1.80 -10.60
C GLN A 230 -8.76 -0.56 -9.88
N TYR A 231 -8.56 0.66 -10.41
CA TYR A 231 -8.83 1.91 -9.68
C TYR A 231 -10.11 2.62 -10.11
N CYS A 232 -11.05 1.90 -10.75
CA CYS A 232 -12.45 2.36 -10.88
C CYS A 232 -12.60 3.78 -11.46
N TRP A 233 -11.78 4.14 -12.45
CA TRP A 233 -11.75 5.48 -13.05
C TRP A 233 -13.13 5.97 -13.51
N GLU A 234 -13.87 5.11 -14.22
CA GLU A 234 -15.22 5.45 -14.70
C GLU A 234 -16.20 5.73 -13.55
N GLU A 235 -16.13 4.98 -12.45
CA GLU A 235 -17.00 5.18 -11.29
C GLU A 235 -16.64 6.47 -10.55
N MET A 236 -15.35 6.84 -10.49
CA MET A 236 -14.95 8.15 -9.96
C MET A 236 -15.53 9.29 -10.79
N LEU A 237 -15.46 9.19 -12.12
CA LEU A 237 -16.02 10.20 -13.02
C LEU A 237 -17.55 10.31 -12.89
N GLN A 238 -18.26 9.18 -12.78
CA GLN A 238 -19.72 9.17 -12.59
C GLN A 238 -20.13 9.85 -11.27
N ILE A 239 -19.45 9.54 -10.16
CA ILE A 239 -19.75 10.17 -8.86
C ILE A 239 -19.39 11.67 -8.89
N PHE A 240 -18.28 12.02 -9.55
CA PHE A 240 -17.90 13.42 -9.73
C PHE A 240 -18.92 14.20 -10.57
N ASP A 241 -19.41 13.62 -11.66
CA ASP A 241 -20.43 14.24 -12.53
C ASP A 241 -21.74 14.47 -11.78
N LEU A 242 -22.17 13.53 -10.93
CA LEU A 242 -23.30 13.75 -10.02
C LEU A 242 -23.06 14.94 -9.10
N THR A 243 -21.86 15.04 -8.52
CA THR A 243 -21.50 16.16 -7.64
C THR A 243 -21.58 17.48 -8.40
N LEU A 244 -21.06 17.54 -9.63
CA LEU A 244 -21.04 18.74 -10.47
C LEU A 244 -22.45 19.22 -10.83
N ASN A 245 -23.39 18.29 -11.05
CA ASN A 245 -24.80 18.62 -11.29
C ASN A 245 -25.54 19.14 -10.04
N MET A 246 -24.98 18.94 -8.85
CA MET A 246 -25.58 19.36 -7.58
C MET A 246 -25.01 20.70 -7.09
N GLN A 247 -23.71 20.93 -7.28
CA GLN A 247 -23.01 22.11 -6.78
C GLN A 247 -21.69 22.37 -7.51
N PRO A 248 -21.18 23.62 -7.52
CA PRO A 248 -19.86 23.94 -8.08
C PRO A 248 -18.77 23.05 -7.49
N SER A 249 -18.09 22.30 -8.35
CA SER A 249 -17.13 21.27 -7.96
C SER A 249 -15.95 21.18 -8.91
N LYS A 250 -14.81 20.74 -8.38
CA LYS A 250 -13.57 20.42 -9.12
C LYS A 250 -13.05 19.05 -8.68
N PHE A 251 -12.25 18.40 -9.52
CA PHE A 251 -11.62 17.12 -9.19
C PHE A 251 -10.12 17.16 -9.45
N LEU A 252 -9.32 17.01 -8.40
CA LEU A 252 -7.87 16.91 -8.46
C LEU A 252 -7.41 15.45 -8.57
N VAL A 253 -6.69 15.13 -9.62
CA VAL A 253 -6.07 13.82 -9.87
C VAL A 253 -4.55 13.96 -9.77
N LEU A 254 -3.97 13.48 -8.66
CA LEU A 254 -2.53 13.40 -8.47
C LEU A 254 -2.04 12.03 -8.93
N THR A 255 -1.41 11.93 -10.10
CA THR A 255 -1.01 10.65 -10.70
C THR A 255 0.39 10.71 -11.30
N GLY A 256 1.12 9.59 -11.25
CA GLY A 256 2.40 9.44 -11.93
C GLY A 256 2.27 9.34 -13.46
N ASN A 257 1.05 9.14 -13.98
CA ASN A 257 0.78 9.04 -15.42
C ASN A 257 -0.34 10.02 -15.81
N VAL A 258 0.05 11.29 -16.02
CA VAL A 258 -0.85 12.41 -16.35
C VAL A 258 -1.57 12.15 -17.67
N GLN A 259 -0.83 11.79 -18.72
CA GLN A 259 -1.38 11.52 -20.04
C GLN A 259 -2.50 10.47 -20.01
N PHE A 260 -2.30 9.38 -19.24
CA PHE A 260 -3.33 8.34 -19.12
C PHE A 260 -4.67 8.89 -18.60
N ALA A 261 -4.61 9.82 -17.63
CA ALA A 261 -5.80 10.45 -17.08
C ALA A 261 -6.42 11.42 -18.10
N GLU A 262 -5.62 12.34 -18.65
CA GLU A 262 -6.09 13.37 -19.60
C GLU A 262 -6.76 12.78 -20.83
N ASP A 263 -6.22 11.69 -21.38
CA ASP A 263 -6.78 10.98 -22.54
C ASP A 263 -8.15 10.35 -22.26
N ARG A 264 -8.52 10.18 -20.99
CA ARG A 264 -9.75 9.49 -20.53
C ARG A 264 -10.72 10.41 -19.82
N ILE A 265 -10.45 11.72 -19.79
CA ILE A 265 -11.41 12.71 -19.30
C ILE A 265 -12.36 13.06 -20.45
N PRO A 266 -13.69 12.89 -20.28
CA PRO A 266 -14.67 13.36 -21.25
C PRO A 266 -14.52 14.86 -21.52
N ASP A 267 -14.73 15.28 -22.77
CA ASP A 267 -14.51 16.69 -23.18
C ASP A 267 -15.27 17.69 -22.30
N TYR A 268 -16.50 17.37 -21.91
CA TYR A 268 -17.34 18.24 -21.06
C TYR A 268 -16.85 18.35 -19.60
N LEU A 269 -15.96 17.45 -19.15
CA LEU A 269 -15.38 17.47 -17.81
C LEU A 269 -13.97 18.10 -17.76
N LYS A 270 -13.35 18.39 -18.91
CA LYS A 270 -11.94 18.86 -18.97
C LYS A 270 -11.70 20.13 -18.14
N ASP A 271 -12.64 21.06 -18.14
CA ASP A 271 -12.52 22.32 -17.38
C ASP A 271 -12.71 22.14 -15.86
N TYR A 272 -13.17 20.96 -15.42
CA TYR A 272 -13.48 20.67 -14.02
C TYR A 272 -12.48 19.72 -13.36
N ILE A 273 -11.60 19.08 -14.14
CA ILE A 273 -10.64 18.10 -13.64
C ILE A 273 -9.21 18.63 -13.82
N ILE A 274 -8.47 18.67 -12.71
CA ILE A 274 -7.08 19.09 -12.67
C ILE A 274 -6.21 17.84 -12.52
N VAL A 275 -5.31 17.58 -13.46
CA VAL A 275 -4.38 16.44 -13.40
C VAL A 275 -2.97 16.93 -13.13
N LYS A 276 -2.30 16.41 -12.10
CA LYS A 276 -0.91 16.77 -11.76
C LYS A 276 -0.08 15.53 -11.43
N SER A 277 1.21 15.58 -11.81
CA SER A 277 2.22 14.66 -11.28
C SER A 277 3.07 15.42 -10.28
N VAL A 278 3.15 14.90 -9.06
CA VAL A 278 3.84 15.56 -7.95
C VAL A 278 4.69 14.53 -7.22
N LYS A 279 5.79 15.00 -6.62
CA LYS A 279 6.58 14.13 -5.75
C LYS A 279 5.77 13.75 -4.53
N PHE A 280 6.12 12.60 -3.95
CA PHE A 280 5.51 12.09 -2.72
C PHE A 280 5.48 13.13 -1.59
N GLU A 281 6.51 13.97 -1.46
CA GLU A 281 6.64 15.09 -0.48
C GLU A 281 5.58 16.18 -0.61
N HIS A 282 4.97 16.34 -1.78
CA HIS A 282 3.93 17.34 -2.00
C HIS A 282 2.51 16.76 -1.97
N ILE A 283 2.35 15.46 -1.74
CA ILE A 283 1.01 14.85 -1.73
C ILE A 283 0.15 15.45 -0.61
N SER A 284 0.65 15.52 0.63
CA SER A 284 -0.11 16.08 1.77
C SER A 284 -0.53 17.54 1.54
N PHE A 285 0.36 18.35 0.99
CA PHE A 285 0.08 19.75 0.61
C PHE A 285 -1.15 19.85 -0.31
N TYR A 286 -1.24 19.02 -1.36
CA TYR A 286 -2.40 19.04 -2.24
C TYR A 286 -3.64 18.36 -1.64
N LEU A 287 -3.47 17.39 -0.72
CA LEU A 287 -4.60 16.83 0.03
C LEU A 287 -5.24 17.86 0.95
N ASN A 288 -4.47 18.82 1.50
CA ASN A 288 -5.00 19.92 2.31
C ASN A 288 -6.04 20.77 1.55
N ALA A 289 -5.92 20.89 0.23
CA ALA A 289 -6.88 21.61 -0.60
C ALA A 289 -8.26 20.93 -0.69
N ALA A 290 -8.33 19.62 -0.49
CA ALA A 290 -9.48 18.78 -0.83
C ALA A 290 -10.59 18.81 0.23
N ASP A 291 -11.77 18.38 -0.18
CA ASP A 291 -12.98 18.29 0.62
C ASP A 291 -13.51 16.87 0.74
N ALA A 292 -13.28 16.04 -0.28
CA ALA A 292 -13.57 14.61 -0.25
C ALA A 292 -12.57 13.84 -1.12
N ALA A 293 -12.43 12.54 -0.88
CA ALA A 293 -11.46 11.71 -1.58
C ALA A 293 -12.07 10.42 -2.16
N PHE A 294 -11.45 9.91 -3.23
CA PHE A 294 -11.75 8.59 -3.79
C PHE A 294 -10.69 7.56 -3.39
N ALA A 295 -11.14 6.50 -2.71
CA ALA A 295 -10.38 5.29 -2.40
C ALA A 295 -11.01 4.05 -3.06
N LEU A 296 -11.51 4.20 -4.30
CA LEU A 296 -12.16 3.13 -5.02
C LEU A 296 -11.16 2.11 -5.59
N ARG A 297 -11.52 0.83 -5.47
CA ARG A 297 -10.84 -0.30 -6.12
C ARG A 297 -11.83 -1.37 -6.53
N ARG A 298 -11.58 -2.04 -7.65
CA ARG A 298 -12.45 -3.12 -8.14
C ARG A 298 -12.40 -4.32 -7.18
N PRO A 299 -13.53 -4.83 -6.67
CA PRO A 299 -13.55 -5.85 -5.61
C PRO A 299 -13.33 -7.26 -6.19
N THR A 300 -12.11 -7.53 -6.64
CA THR A 300 -11.70 -8.85 -7.13
C THR A 300 -11.18 -9.72 -5.98
N TYR A 301 -10.97 -11.02 -6.24
CA TYR A 301 -10.53 -11.97 -5.22
C TYR A 301 -9.23 -11.54 -4.53
N SER A 302 -8.25 -11.05 -5.29
CA SER A 302 -6.97 -10.59 -4.73
C SER A 302 -7.09 -9.36 -3.85
N MET A 303 -8.10 -8.51 -4.06
CA MET A 303 -8.31 -7.30 -3.25
C MET A 303 -8.74 -7.59 -1.83
N GLN A 304 -9.20 -8.81 -1.54
CA GLN A 304 -9.44 -9.28 -0.18
C GLN A 304 -8.18 -9.27 0.68
N GLY A 305 -6.99 -9.23 0.08
CA GLY A 305 -5.73 -9.19 0.80
C GLY A 305 -5.10 -7.81 1.00
N VAL A 306 -5.78 -6.72 0.63
CA VAL A 306 -5.15 -5.40 0.56
C VAL A 306 -5.68 -4.43 1.61
N ALA A 307 -4.77 -3.68 2.23
CA ALA A 307 -5.04 -2.45 2.99
C ALA A 307 -4.65 -1.22 2.14
N PRO A 308 -5.61 -0.45 1.59
CA PRO A 308 -5.29 0.69 0.74
C PRO A 308 -4.52 1.80 1.50
N ILE A 309 -3.30 2.09 1.06
CA ILE A 309 -2.43 3.12 1.67
C ILE A 309 -3.09 4.49 1.64
N LYS A 310 -3.68 4.85 0.49
CA LYS A 310 -4.31 6.15 0.25
C LYS A 310 -5.49 6.42 1.18
N LEU A 311 -6.24 5.38 1.54
CA LEU A 311 -7.34 5.52 2.49
C LEU A 311 -6.81 6.05 3.83
N GLY A 312 -5.73 5.47 4.35
CA GLY A 312 -5.08 5.98 5.56
C GLY A 312 -4.56 7.40 5.41
N GLU A 313 -3.96 7.74 4.26
CA GLU A 313 -3.53 9.12 3.97
C GLU A 313 -4.71 10.10 4.02
N TYR A 314 -5.85 9.78 3.39
CA TYR A 314 -7.02 10.67 3.35
C TYR A 314 -7.69 10.81 4.71
N LEU A 315 -7.84 9.72 5.45
CA LEU A 315 -8.48 9.75 6.78
C LEU A 315 -7.60 10.47 7.80
N LEU A 316 -6.27 10.35 7.72
CA LEU A 316 -5.38 11.18 8.53
C LEU A 316 -5.51 12.68 8.17
N MET A 317 -5.76 13.01 6.91
CA MET A 317 -6.07 14.38 6.47
C MET A 317 -7.52 14.82 6.83
N GLY A 318 -8.29 14.02 7.55
CA GLY A 318 -9.67 14.33 7.91
C GLY A 318 -10.61 14.40 6.71
N LEU A 319 -10.30 13.72 5.60
CA LEU A 319 -11.11 13.77 4.38
C LEU A 319 -12.20 12.69 4.39
N PRO A 320 -13.49 13.08 4.31
CA PRO A 320 -14.56 12.18 3.92
C PRO A 320 -14.19 11.43 2.64
N THR A 321 -14.39 10.12 2.62
CA THR A 321 -13.88 9.27 1.56
C THR A 321 -14.94 8.31 1.03
N VAL A 322 -15.05 8.22 -0.29
CA VAL A 322 -15.77 7.13 -0.96
C VAL A 322 -14.80 5.98 -1.16
N ALA A 323 -15.06 4.84 -0.53
CA ALA A 323 -14.19 3.66 -0.56
C ALA A 323 -14.97 2.43 -1.00
N SER A 324 -14.34 1.58 -1.79
CA SER A 324 -14.99 0.36 -2.28
C SER A 324 -15.24 -0.67 -1.17
N SER A 325 -16.39 -1.32 -1.22
CA SER A 325 -16.62 -2.55 -0.46
C SER A 325 -15.78 -3.71 -1.01
N GLY A 326 -15.63 -4.77 -0.22
CA GLY A 326 -14.88 -5.96 -0.65
C GLY A 326 -13.35 -5.83 -0.70
N ILE A 327 -12.78 -4.73 -0.19
CA ILE A 327 -11.32 -4.49 -0.18
C ILE A 327 -10.75 -4.77 1.22
N GLY A 328 -10.08 -5.91 1.40
CA GLY A 328 -9.48 -6.29 2.68
C GLY A 328 -10.42 -6.13 3.87
N ASP A 329 -9.89 -5.51 4.92
CA ASP A 329 -10.62 -5.17 6.14
C ASP A 329 -11.22 -3.75 6.10
N THR A 330 -11.17 -3.08 4.93
CA THR A 330 -11.61 -1.68 4.77
C THR A 330 -13.02 -1.47 5.27
N GLU A 331 -13.95 -2.33 4.88
CA GLU A 331 -15.36 -2.22 5.29
C GLU A 331 -15.55 -2.32 6.80
N GLU A 332 -14.81 -3.21 7.48
CA GLU A 332 -14.88 -3.34 8.94
C GLU A 332 -14.32 -2.10 9.63
N ILE A 333 -13.19 -1.58 9.15
CA ILE A 333 -12.58 -0.36 9.69
C ILE A 333 -13.51 0.84 9.48
N LEU A 334 -14.13 0.97 8.31
CA LEU A 334 -15.00 2.10 7.96
C LEU A 334 -16.32 2.13 8.73
N LYS A 335 -16.71 1.08 9.45
CA LYS A 335 -17.82 1.16 10.43
C LYS A 335 -17.57 2.19 11.53
N SER A 336 -16.31 2.50 11.83
CA SER A 336 -15.96 3.58 12.76
C SER A 336 -16.03 4.98 12.14
N PHE A 337 -16.21 5.09 10.82
CA PHE A 337 -16.15 6.35 10.06
C PHE A 337 -17.48 6.59 9.33
N PRO A 338 -18.54 7.09 10.01
CA PRO A 338 -19.82 7.40 9.36
C PRO A 338 -19.70 8.47 8.26
N GLU A 339 -18.60 9.24 8.25
CA GLU A 339 -18.27 10.22 7.23
C GLU A 339 -17.76 9.57 5.93
N CYS A 340 -17.47 8.27 5.93
CA CYS A 340 -17.05 7.53 4.74
C CYS A 340 -18.23 6.80 4.10
N PHE A 341 -18.26 6.81 2.77
CA PHE A 341 -19.25 6.09 2.00
C PHE A 341 -18.67 4.77 1.50
N ILE A 342 -19.28 3.64 1.92
CA ILE A 342 -18.93 2.32 1.42
C ILE A 342 -19.64 2.11 0.08
N PHE A 343 -18.85 2.10 -1.00
CA PHE A 343 -19.31 2.01 -2.36
C PHE A 343 -19.39 0.56 -2.83
N ASN A 344 -20.60 0.08 -3.14
CA ASN A 344 -20.86 -1.31 -3.55
C ASN A 344 -20.74 -1.55 -5.05
N HIS A 345 -20.20 -0.59 -5.80
CA HIS A 345 -20.11 -0.61 -7.25
C HIS A 345 -21.49 -0.60 -7.94
N GLY A 346 -21.49 -0.28 -9.24
CA GLY A 346 -22.70 -0.29 -10.06
C GLY A 346 -23.59 0.94 -9.87
N MET A 347 -23.17 2.08 -10.43
CA MET A 347 -23.93 3.34 -10.43
C MET A 347 -25.26 3.28 -11.19
N GLU A 348 -25.47 2.23 -12.00
CA GLU A 348 -26.75 1.94 -12.65
C GLU A 348 -27.86 1.57 -11.66
N GLN A 349 -27.50 1.16 -10.45
CA GLN A 349 -28.46 0.81 -9.41
C GLN A 349 -28.99 2.08 -8.74
N GLU A 350 -30.31 2.27 -8.78
CA GLU A 350 -30.99 3.46 -8.23
C GLU A 350 -30.63 3.70 -6.76
N GLU A 351 -30.69 2.65 -5.94
CA GLU A 351 -30.40 2.71 -4.51
C GLU A 351 -28.98 3.22 -4.23
N GLN A 352 -27.99 2.68 -4.94
CA GLN A 352 -26.60 3.10 -4.82
C GLN A 352 -26.41 4.57 -5.22
N ARG A 353 -27.08 4.98 -6.32
CA ARG A 353 -27.03 6.36 -6.81
C ARG A 353 -27.67 7.34 -5.83
N VAL A 354 -28.83 7.01 -5.28
CA VAL A 354 -29.52 7.83 -4.27
C VAL A 354 -28.65 7.94 -3.01
N ALA A 355 -28.14 6.81 -2.51
CA ALA A 355 -27.33 6.79 -1.29
C ALA A 355 -26.04 7.63 -1.41
N VAL A 356 -25.30 7.51 -2.52
CA VAL A 356 -24.09 8.34 -2.71
C VAL A 356 -24.46 9.81 -2.91
N THR A 357 -25.58 10.11 -3.57
CA THR A 357 -26.07 11.48 -3.74
C THR A 357 -26.42 12.13 -2.39
N ASP A 358 -27.11 11.40 -1.51
CA ASP A 358 -27.45 11.88 -0.17
C ASP A 358 -26.20 12.12 0.67
N TRP A 359 -25.21 11.22 0.60
CA TRP A 359 -23.91 11.40 1.25
C TRP A 359 -23.16 12.63 0.70
N ILE A 360 -23.16 12.87 -0.61
CA ILE A 360 -22.50 14.03 -1.24
C ILE A 360 -23.03 15.36 -0.67
N ARG A 361 -24.34 15.45 -0.40
CA ARG A 361 -24.95 16.67 0.17
C ARG A 361 -24.40 17.04 1.55
N GLN A 362 -23.84 16.07 2.26
CA GLN A 362 -23.39 16.22 3.65
C GLN A 362 -21.88 16.47 3.77
N ILE A 363 -21.08 16.32 2.70
CA ILE A 363 -19.60 16.39 2.76
C ILE A 363 -19.10 17.62 3.54
N ARG A 364 -19.67 18.80 3.29
CA ARG A 364 -19.23 20.06 3.94
C ARG A 364 -19.54 20.14 5.43
N GLN A 365 -20.46 19.31 5.92
CA GLN A 365 -20.92 19.30 7.31
C GLN A 365 -20.20 18.23 8.14
N MET A 366 -19.44 17.34 7.50
CA MET A 366 -18.74 16.26 8.17
C MET A 366 -17.57 16.80 9.00
N ASP A 367 -17.42 16.23 10.19
CA ASP A 367 -16.37 16.63 11.13
C ASP A 367 -15.02 16.04 10.71
N LYS A 368 -14.18 16.89 10.10
CA LYS A 368 -12.84 16.51 9.65
C LYS A 368 -11.90 16.18 10.81
N GLU A 369 -12.10 16.79 11.99
CA GLU A 369 -11.28 16.55 13.17
C GLU A 369 -11.57 15.18 13.74
N ASP A 370 -12.86 14.81 13.86
CA ASP A 370 -13.28 13.48 14.33
C ASP A 370 -12.79 12.35 13.40
N ILE A 371 -12.87 12.54 12.07
CA ILE A 371 -12.28 11.59 11.10
C ILE A 371 -10.79 11.37 11.41
N ARG A 372 -10.04 12.46 11.61
CA ARG A 372 -8.59 12.37 11.87
C ARG A 372 -8.31 11.70 13.21
N GLU A 373 -9.01 12.06 14.28
CA GLU A 373 -8.80 11.50 15.62
C GLU A 373 -8.96 9.98 15.59
N LYS A 374 -10.05 9.50 14.98
CA LYS A 374 -10.27 8.06 14.74
C LYS A 374 -9.14 7.45 13.89
N ALA A 375 -8.74 8.10 12.81
CA ALA A 375 -7.73 7.60 11.88
C ALA A 375 -6.36 7.33 12.53
N LEU A 376 -5.97 8.10 13.55
CA LEU A 376 -4.72 7.90 14.29
C LEU A 376 -4.64 6.50 14.93
N GLY A 377 -5.76 5.94 15.37
CA GLY A 377 -5.82 4.61 15.97
C GLY A 377 -5.67 3.44 14.98
N PHE A 378 -5.86 3.68 13.68
CA PHE A 378 -5.86 2.65 12.63
C PHE A 378 -4.70 2.79 11.64
N PHE A 379 -4.34 4.02 11.26
CA PHE A 379 -3.50 4.31 10.09
C PHE A 379 -2.19 5.02 10.41
N SER A 380 -1.87 5.25 11.69
CA SER A 380 -0.61 5.87 12.11
C SER A 380 0.59 4.92 11.97
N ILE A 381 1.80 5.47 11.87
CA ILE A 381 3.04 4.69 11.85
C ILE A 381 3.26 4.01 13.20
N GLU A 382 2.94 4.72 14.28
CA GLU A 382 2.97 4.26 15.66
C GLU A 382 2.14 2.98 15.81
N LYS A 383 0.92 2.98 15.25
CA LYS A 383 0.08 1.79 15.25
C LYS A 383 0.70 0.60 14.51
N ALA A 384 1.29 0.85 13.34
CA ALA A 384 1.96 -0.20 12.58
C ALA A 384 3.19 -0.74 13.33
N ALA A 385 3.97 0.14 13.98
CA ALA A 385 5.14 -0.23 14.77
C ALA A 385 4.76 -1.08 15.99
N GLU A 386 3.68 -0.74 16.70
CA GLU A 386 3.12 -1.57 17.77
C GLU A 386 2.81 -2.99 17.28
N CYS A 387 2.12 -3.12 16.14
CA CYS A 387 1.81 -4.42 15.55
C CYS A 387 3.09 -5.20 15.17
N TYR A 388 4.10 -4.55 14.57
CA TYR A 388 5.40 -5.18 14.33
C TYR A 388 6.05 -5.68 15.63
N LEU A 389 6.09 -4.87 16.68
CA LEU A 389 6.67 -5.24 17.98
C LEU A 389 5.93 -6.39 18.65
N GLN A 390 4.61 -6.50 18.45
CA GLN A 390 3.83 -7.64 18.93
C GLN A 390 4.21 -8.92 18.19
N VAL A 391 4.36 -8.87 16.86
CA VAL A 391 4.80 -10.01 16.05
C VAL A 391 6.20 -10.45 16.47
N ILE A 392 7.14 -9.51 16.62
CA ILE A 392 8.53 -9.79 17.01
C ILE A 392 8.57 -10.48 18.39
N ARG A 393 7.85 -9.95 19.39
CA ARG A 393 7.77 -10.56 20.73
C ARG A 393 7.26 -12.00 20.69
N ARG A 394 6.24 -12.28 19.87
CA ARG A 394 5.71 -13.65 19.69
C ARG A 394 6.76 -14.55 19.04
N THR A 395 7.45 -14.06 18.02
CA THR A 395 8.53 -14.81 17.35
C THR A 395 9.67 -15.14 18.30
N ASP A 396 10.01 -14.27 19.26
CA ASP A 396 11.07 -14.53 20.25
C ASP A 396 10.69 -15.55 21.33
N SER A 397 9.40 -15.59 21.70
CA SER A 397 8.88 -16.54 22.71
C SER A 397 8.68 -17.97 22.21
N LEU A 398 8.78 -18.18 20.88
CA LEU A 398 8.76 -19.48 20.19
C LEU A 398 10.18 -20.00 20.02
#